data_AF-A0A2H1WCA9-F1
#
_entry.id   AF-A0A2H1WCA9-F1
#
_cell.length_a   1.000
_cell.length_b   1.000
_cell.length_c   1.000
_cell.angle_alpha   90.00
_cell.angle_beta   90.00
_cell.angle_gamma   90.00
#
_symmetry.space_group_name_H-M   'P 1'
#
loop_
_entity.id
_entity.type
_entity.pdbx_description
1 polymer ?
#
loop_
_entity_poly.entity_id
_entity_poly.type
_entity_poly.pdbx_seq_one_letter_code
_entity_poly.pdbx_strand_id
1 'polypeptide(L)'
;FAIADNAYRSLVYEHREQCILISGESGSGKTEASKKVLEYIAARTNHLRNVETVKDKLLQTNPLLEAFGNAKTHRNDNSSRFGKYMDVQFNYEGAPEGGHILNYLLEKSRVVSQMSGERNFHIFYQLLAGADQDLLRQLKLQGRPEAYKYTTDAGAQGNQRNQDAEQFRTVQEAMKVIEINQTEQTEIFEIVASVLHLGNAKFVQNDKGYAEILSHDANSNNVAELLKVDSTKLKEVLTSRTISARGDVVNTPLDLEQAQYARDALAKAIYDKHFSWLVSRLNASLAPKDKDSQSSVIGILDIYGFEIFPKNSFEQFCINFCNEKLQQLFIQLTLKQEQEEYLREGIEWEPVEYFNN
;
A
#
# COMPACT_ATOMS: atom_id res chain seq x y z
N PHE A 1 15.63 -19.99 0.03
CA PHE A 1 16.76 -19.96 0.98
C PHE A 1 18.12 -19.92 0.29
N ALA A 2 18.46 -20.84 -0.63
CA ALA A 2 19.76 -20.78 -1.35
C ALA A 2 20.05 -19.42 -2.02
N ILE A 3 19.04 -18.80 -2.65
CA ILE A 3 19.17 -17.43 -3.23
C ILE A 3 19.51 -16.39 -2.14
N ALA A 4 18.81 -16.42 -1.01
CA ALA A 4 19.05 -15.50 0.11
C ALA A 4 20.41 -15.74 0.77
N ASP A 5 20.88 -16.99 0.84
CA ASP A 5 22.22 -17.34 1.32
C ASP A 5 23.31 -16.79 0.41
N ASN A 6 23.15 -16.95 -0.90
CA ASN A 6 24.09 -16.41 -1.88
C ASN A 6 24.18 -14.89 -1.76
N ALA A 7 23.03 -14.19 -1.78
CA ALA A 7 22.98 -12.75 -1.60
C ALA A 7 23.64 -12.30 -0.27
N TYR A 8 23.33 -12.97 0.83
CA TYR A 8 23.94 -12.67 2.13
C TYR A 8 25.46 -12.89 2.14
N ARG A 9 25.95 -13.96 1.52
CA ARG A 9 27.40 -14.24 1.41
C ARG A 9 28.12 -13.21 0.54
N SER A 10 27.58 -12.85 -0.62
CA SER A 10 28.17 -11.81 -1.46
C SER A 10 28.16 -10.44 -0.76
N LEU A 11 27.14 -10.14 0.04
CA LEU A 11 27.14 -8.95 0.88
C LEU A 11 28.28 -8.97 1.91
N VAL A 12 28.40 -10.05 2.68
CA VAL A 12 29.35 -10.14 3.82
C VAL A 12 30.80 -10.33 3.37
N TYR A 13 31.04 -11.18 2.37
CA TYR A 13 32.40 -11.57 1.97
C TYR A 13 32.94 -10.78 0.78
N GLU A 14 32.08 -10.29 -0.11
CA GLU A 14 32.49 -9.52 -1.29
C GLU A 14 32.20 -8.02 -1.15
N HIS A 15 31.51 -7.60 -0.08
CA HIS A 15 31.06 -6.22 0.14
C HIS A 15 30.27 -5.66 -1.05
N ARG A 16 29.46 -6.50 -1.69
CA ARG A 16 28.60 -6.14 -2.82
C ARG A 16 27.16 -6.07 -2.38
N GLU A 17 26.55 -4.91 -2.53
CA GLU A 17 25.10 -4.73 -2.35
C GLU A 17 24.32 -5.66 -3.27
N GLN A 18 23.17 -6.14 -2.78
CA GLN A 18 22.36 -7.12 -3.49
C GLN A 18 20.94 -6.62 -3.66
N CYS A 19 20.25 -7.12 -4.69
CA CYS A 19 18.82 -6.93 -4.85
C CYS A 19 18.18 -8.25 -5.27
N ILE A 20 17.19 -8.70 -4.51
CA ILE A 20 16.38 -9.88 -4.82
C ILE A 20 15.06 -9.39 -5.41
N LEU A 21 14.92 -9.52 -6.73
CA LEU A 21 13.68 -9.26 -7.44
C LEU A 21 12.78 -10.50 -7.40
N ILE A 22 11.53 -10.30 -6.99
CA ILE A 22 10.50 -11.35 -6.96
C ILE A 22 9.38 -10.95 -7.92
N SER A 23 9.29 -11.66 -9.04
CA SER A 23 8.30 -11.44 -10.10
C SER A 23 7.43 -12.68 -10.33
N GLY A 24 6.31 -12.50 -11.05
CA GLY A 24 5.36 -13.57 -11.37
C GLY A 24 3.91 -13.08 -11.36
N GLU A 25 2.99 -13.90 -11.86
CA GLU A 25 1.56 -13.55 -11.94
C GLU A 25 0.93 -13.26 -10.57
N SER A 26 -0.19 -12.51 -10.54
CA SER A 26 -0.92 -12.30 -9.28
C SER A 26 -1.36 -13.65 -8.67
N GLY A 27 -1.06 -13.86 -7.39
CA GLY A 27 -1.33 -15.11 -6.69
C GLY A 27 -0.21 -16.16 -6.72
N SER A 28 0.92 -15.90 -7.41
CA SER A 28 2.03 -16.87 -7.53
C SER A 28 2.88 -17.10 -6.27
N GLY A 29 2.56 -16.44 -5.15
CA GLY A 29 3.31 -16.56 -3.89
C GLY A 29 4.49 -15.59 -3.72
N LYS A 30 4.55 -14.48 -4.48
CA LYS A 30 5.63 -13.47 -4.39
C LYS A 30 5.84 -12.93 -2.97
N THR A 31 4.76 -12.49 -2.33
CA THR A 31 4.81 -11.94 -0.96
C THR A 31 5.26 -12.97 0.06
N GLU A 32 4.86 -14.24 -0.10
CA GLU A 32 5.34 -15.34 0.74
C GLU A 32 6.83 -15.62 0.50
N ALA A 33 7.30 -15.57 -0.75
CA ALA A 33 8.73 -15.68 -1.04
C ALA A 33 9.54 -14.54 -0.41
N SER A 34 9.05 -13.30 -0.44
CA SER A 34 9.65 -12.14 0.24
C SER A 34 9.76 -12.38 1.75
N LYS A 35 8.69 -12.87 2.39
CA LYS A 35 8.70 -13.27 3.81
C LYS A 35 9.76 -14.34 4.09
N LYS A 36 9.88 -15.36 3.24
CA LYS A 36 10.92 -16.41 3.39
C LYS A 36 12.35 -15.88 3.22
N VAL A 37 12.58 -14.87 2.39
CA VAL A 37 13.90 -14.22 2.30
C VAL A 37 14.24 -13.54 3.63
N LEU A 38 13.30 -12.76 4.19
CA LEU A 38 13.48 -12.08 5.47
C LEU A 38 13.66 -13.08 6.63
N GLU A 39 12.84 -14.14 6.69
CA GLU A 39 12.97 -15.21 7.68
C GLU A 39 14.34 -15.88 7.62
N TYR A 40 14.90 -16.09 6.41
CA TYR A 40 16.22 -16.68 6.24
C TYR A 40 17.33 -15.76 6.75
N ILE A 41 17.31 -14.50 6.33
CA ILE A 41 18.29 -13.49 6.78
C ILE A 41 18.28 -13.41 8.31
N ALA A 42 17.09 -13.36 8.89
CA ALA A 42 16.89 -13.35 10.33
C ALA A 42 17.44 -14.60 11.02
N ALA A 43 17.12 -15.80 10.52
CA ALA A 43 17.62 -17.05 11.07
C ALA A 43 19.15 -17.15 10.99
N ARG A 44 19.75 -16.64 9.91
CA ARG A 44 21.20 -16.66 9.71
C ARG A 44 21.93 -15.71 10.64
N THR A 45 21.32 -14.59 10.99
CA THR A 45 21.91 -13.51 11.80
C THR A 45 21.53 -13.58 13.29
N ASN A 46 20.74 -14.57 13.70
CA ASN A 46 20.17 -14.67 15.06
C ASN A 46 21.20 -14.77 16.21
N HIS A 47 22.47 -15.03 15.89
CA HIS A 47 23.58 -15.07 16.86
C HIS A 47 24.21 -13.69 17.11
N LEU A 48 23.86 -12.68 16.31
CA LEU A 48 24.37 -11.32 16.38
C LEU A 48 23.47 -10.46 17.28
N ARG A 49 24.05 -9.51 18.01
CA ARG A 49 23.32 -8.67 18.99
C ARG A 49 22.31 -7.75 18.26
N ASN A 50 21.21 -7.42 18.93
CA ASN A 50 20.15 -6.49 18.46
C ASN A 50 19.36 -6.92 17.19
N VAL A 51 19.59 -8.13 16.67
CA VAL A 51 18.90 -8.64 15.47
C VAL A 51 17.42 -8.94 15.72
N GLU A 52 17.06 -9.43 16.91
CA GLU A 52 15.67 -9.83 17.21
C GLU A 52 14.69 -8.67 17.09
N THR A 53 15.04 -7.48 17.58
CA THR A 53 14.17 -6.29 17.54
C THR A 53 13.97 -5.77 16.11
N VAL A 54 15.02 -5.72 15.30
CA VAL A 54 14.94 -5.26 13.90
C VAL A 54 14.18 -6.27 13.04
N LYS A 55 14.45 -7.56 13.24
CA LYS A 55 13.73 -8.67 12.60
C LYS A 55 12.23 -8.57 12.84
N ASP A 56 11.82 -8.49 14.10
CA ASP A 56 10.41 -8.49 14.46
C ASP A 56 9.71 -7.27 13.83
N LYS A 57 10.34 -6.09 13.87
CA LYS A 57 9.81 -4.90 13.18
C LYS A 57 9.68 -5.09 11.67
N LEU A 58 10.70 -5.63 10.99
CA LEU A 58 10.67 -5.87 9.54
C LEU A 58 9.52 -6.81 9.15
N LEU A 59 9.35 -7.93 9.87
CA LEU A 59 8.28 -8.88 9.60
C LEU A 59 6.89 -8.31 9.91
N GLN A 60 6.76 -7.53 10.99
CA GLN A 60 5.47 -6.91 11.38
C GLN A 60 5.06 -5.75 10.48
N THR A 61 5.93 -5.22 9.61
CA THR A 61 5.51 -4.25 8.59
C THR A 61 4.55 -4.83 7.56
N ASN A 62 4.65 -6.14 7.27
CA ASN A 62 3.84 -6.78 6.23
C ASN A 62 2.35 -6.79 6.56
N PRO A 63 1.87 -7.26 7.75
CA PRO A 63 0.45 -7.18 8.11
C PRO A 63 -0.14 -5.78 7.94
N LEU A 64 0.60 -4.73 8.32
CA LEU A 64 0.13 -3.36 8.20
C LEU A 64 0.05 -2.91 6.73
N LEU A 65 1.09 -3.17 5.94
CA LEU A 65 1.09 -2.82 4.52
C LEU A 65 0.07 -3.63 3.70
N GLU A 66 -0.12 -4.91 4.02
CA GLU A 66 -1.13 -5.76 3.39
C GLU A 66 -2.55 -5.25 3.74
N ALA A 67 -2.81 -4.86 4.99
CA ALA A 67 -4.12 -4.30 5.36
C ALA A 67 -4.49 -3.05 4.55
N PHE A 68 -3.54 -2.14 4.35
CA PHE A 68 -3.80 -0.86 3.66
C PHE A 68 -3.54 -0.89 2.15
N GLY A 69 -2.79 -1.87 1.65
CA GLY A 69 -2.31 -1.91 0.27
C GLY A 69 -2.76 -3.14 -0.53
N ASN A 70 -3.33 -4.16 0.12
CA ASN A 70 -3.86 -5.33 -0.57
C ASN A 70 -5.39 -5.33 -0.60
N ALA A 71 -5.92 -6.01 -1.61
CA ALA A 71 -7.34 -6.22 -1.78
C ALA A 71 -7.62 -7.57 -2.47
N LYS A 72 -8.84 -8.06 -2.29
CA LYS A 72 -9.35 -9.22 -3.03
C LYS A 72 -9.71 -8.81 -4.46
N THR A 73 -9.16 -9.55 -5.42
CA THR A 73 -9.50 -9.48 -6.85
C THR A 73 -10.13 -10.80 -7.30
N HIS A 74 -10.52 -10.90 -8.57
CA HIS A 74 -11.03 -12.15 -9.14
C HIS A 74 -10.06 -13.34 -9.09
N ARG A 75 -8.75 -13.08 -9.06
CA ARG A 75 -7.71 -14.11 -9.16
C ARG A 75 -6.99 -14.38 -7.84
N ASN A 76 -7.04 -13.44 -6.90
CA ASN A 76 -6.24 -13.49 -5.69
C ASN A 76 -6.97 -12.77 -4.54
N ASP A 77 -7.19 -13.48 -3.43
CA ASP A 77 -7.88 -12.96 -2.25
C ASP A 77 -7.05 -11.93 -1.47
N ASN A 78 -5.73 -11.89 -1.66
CA ASN A 78 -4.80 -10.96 -1.00
C ASN A 78 -3.83 -10.35 -2.03
N SER A 79 -4.36 -9.68 -3.06
CA SER A 79 -3.56 -9.10 -4.14
C SER A 79 -2.95 -7.77 -3.72
N SER A 80 -1.63 -7.65 -3.76
CA SER A 80 -0.96 -6.35 -3.62
C SER A 80 -1.34 -5.40 -4.74
N ARG A 81 -1.82 -4.21 -4.35
CA ARG A 81 -2.22 -3.11 -5.26
C ARG A 81 -1.27 -1.92 -5.16
N PHE A 82 -0.03 -2.21 -4.81
CA PHE A 82 1.12 -1.30 -4.77
C PHE A 82 2.39 -2.15 -4.97
N GLY A 83 3.46 -1.54 -5.48
CA GLY A 83 4.79 -2.14 -5.51
C GLY A 83 5.53 -1.83 -4.21
N LYS A 84 6.27 -2.81 -3.69
CA LYS A 84 7.03 -2.70 -2.45
C LYS A 84 8.49 -3.02 -2.71
N TYR A 85 9.35 -2.06 -2.43
CA TYR A 85 10.78 -2.27 -2.32
C TYR A 85 11.19 -2.10 -0.87
N MET A 86 11.98 -3.03 -0.35
CA MET A 86 12.46 -3.00 1.02
C MET A 86 13.97 -3.15 1.02
N ASP A 87 14.67 -2.13 1.50
CA ASP A 87 16.08 -2.22 1.87
C ASP A 87 16.17 -2.85 3.25
N VAL A 88 16.95 -3.92 3.36
CA VAL A 88 17.45 -4.41 4.66
C VAL A 88 18.89 -3.92 4.78
N GLN A 89 19.14 -3.10 5.80
CA GLN A 89 20.45 -2.50 6.06
C GLN A 89 21.24 -3.37 7.02
N PHE A 90 22.52 -3.58 6.71
CA PHE A 90 23.44 -4.39 7.49
C PHE A 90 24.67 -3.58 7.88
N ASN A 91 25.13 -3.76 9.10
CA ASN A 91 26.41 -3.24 9.56
C ASN A 91 27.60 -4.01 8.93
N TYR A 92 28.82 -3.57 9.21
CA TYR A 92 30.04 -4.22 8.69
C TYR A 92 30.21 -5.70 9.10
N GLU A 93 29.57 -6.14 10.20
CA GLU A 93 29.59 -7.53 10.68
C GLU A 93 28.55 -8.42 9.97
N GLY A 94 27.71 -7.82 9.11
CA GLY A 94 26.62 -8.52 8.45
C GLY A 94 25.39 -8.72 9.33
N ALA A 95 25.24 -7.95 10.42
CA ALA A 95 24.03 -7.94 11.25
C ALA A 95 23.03 -6.91 10.72
N PRO A 96 21.73 -7.25 10.59
CA PRO A 96 20.70 -6.29 10.20
C PRO A 96 20.53 -5.22 11.28
N GLU A 97 20.65 -3.95 10.90
CA GLU A 97 20.57 -2.79 11.80
C GLU A 97 19.34 -1.93 11.56
N GLY A 98 18.69 -2.09 10.39
CA GLY A 98 17.49 -1.35 10.06
C GLY A 98 16.95 -1.69 8.68
N GLY A 99 16.06 -0.84 8.20
CA GLY A 99 15.55 -0.96 6.84
C GLY A 99 14.80 0.26 6.36
N HIS A 100 14.52 0.26 5.07
CA HIS A 100 13.76 1.32 4.42
C HIS A 100 12.79 0.73 3.42
N ILE A 101 11.55 1.20 3.43
CA ILE A 101 10.48 0.75 2.55
C ILE A 101 10.15 1.88 1.59
N LEU A 102 10.25 1.59 0.29
CA LEU A 102 9.75 2.42 -0.78
C LEU A 102 8.49 1.77 -1.36
N ASN A 103 7.40 2.53 -1.39
CA ASN A 103 6.16 2.12 -2.00
C ASN A 103 5.96 2.81 -3.36
N TYR A 104 5.44 2.07 -4.32
CA TYR A 104 5.19 2.54 -5.68
C TYR A 104 3.74 2.29 -6.08
N LEU A 105 3.15 3.26 -6.78
CA LEU A 105 1.94 3.07 -7.58
C LEU A 105 0.78 2.39 -6.82
N LEU A 106 0.39 2.96 -5.68
CA LEU A 106 -0.86 2.55 -5.01
C LEU A 106 -2.05 2.76 -5.95
N GLU A 107 -2.88 1.73 -6.10
CA GLU A 107 -4.11 1.75 -6.92
C GLU A 107 -5.21 2.60 -6.27
N LYS A 108 -5.01 3.91 -6.20
CA LYS A 108 -5.91 4.84 -5.50
C LYS A 108 -7.36 4.79 -6.01
N SER A 109 -7.60 4.45 -7.28
CA SER A 109 -8.96 4.32 -7.81
C SER A 109 -9.80 3.27 -7.09
N ARG A 110 -9.16 2.21 -6.57
CA ARG A 110 -9.81 1.17 -5.76
C ARG A 110 -10.50 1.72 -4.53
N VAL A 111 -10.05 2.86 -3.98
CA VAL A 111 -10.68 3.47 -2.80
C VAL A 111 -12.15 3.81 -3.05
N VAL A 112 -12.51 4.22 -4.28
CA VAL A 112 -13.83 4.79 -4.59
C VAL A 112 -14.66 3.94 -5.55
N SER A 113 -14.03 2.99 -6.25
CA SER A 113 -14.68 2.12 -7.22
C SER A 113 -13.97 0.77 -7.27
N GLN A 114 -14.73 -0.32 -7.30
CA GLN A 114 -14.21 -1.68 -7.46
C GLN A 114 -15.01 -2.43 -8.53
N MET A 115 -14.38 -3.40 -9.18
CA MET A 115 -15.09 -4.26 -10.12
C MET A 115 -16.04 -5.22 -9.38
N SER A 116 -17.09 -5.67 -10.05
CA SER A 116 -18.07 -6.59 -9.46
C SER A 116 -17.40 -7.88 -9.00
N GLY A 117 -17.48 -8.21 -7.70
CA GLY A 117 -16.85 -9.40 -7.12
C GLY A 117 -15.46 -9.16 -6.55
N GLU A 118 -14.92 -7.96 -6.68
CA GLU A 118 -13.72 -7.52 -5.97
C GLU A 118 -14.07 -6.78 -4.68
N ARG A 119 -13.07 -6.57 -3.83
CA ARG A 119 -13.18 -5.77 -2.61
C ARG A 119 -12.34 -4.51 -2.70
N ASN A 120 -12.65 -3.55 -1.82
CA ASN A 120 -11.74 -2.47 -1.49
C ASN A 120 -10.56 -2.99 -0.65
N PHE A 121 -9.66 -2.12 -0.20
CA PHE A 121 -8.55 -2.48 0.69
C PHE A 121 -9.02 -3.16 1.98
N HIS A 122 -8.26 -4.14 2.45
CA HIS A 122 -8.68 -5.00 3.57
C HIS A 122 -8.98 -4.21 4.85
N ILE A 123 -8.23 -3.13 5.12
CA ILE A 123 -8.39 -2.33 6.33
C ILE A 123 -9.81 -1.82 6.55
N PHE A 124 -10.55 -1.47 5.49
CA PHE A 124 -11.94 -1.02 5.62
C PHE A 124 -12.82 -2.10 6.24
N TYR A 125 -12.62 -3.35 5.83
CA TYR A 125 -13.43 -4.47 6.30
C TYR A 125 -12.95 -5.00 7.65
N GLN A 126 -11.63 -5.06 7.84
CA GLN A 126 -11.00 -5.41 9.11
C GLN A 126 -11.47 -4.45 10.22
N LEU A 127 -11.49 -3.14 9.96
CA LEU A 127 -11.99 -2.14 10.90
C LEU A 127 -13.47 -2.37 11.24
N LEU A 128 -14.33 -2.56 10.22
CA LEU A 128 -15.77 -2.74 10.44
C LEU A 128 -16.14 -4.06 11.12
N ALA A 129 -15.32 -5.11 10.94
CA ALA A 129 -15.55 -6.43 11.51
C ALA A 129 -14.90 -6.61 12.89
N GLY A 130 -13.71 -6.06 13.10
CA GLY A 130 -12.84 -6.33 14.24
C GLY A 130 -12.81 -5.24 15.32
N ALA A 131 -13.20 -4.00 15.01
CA ALA A 131 -13.28 -2.96 16.02
C ALA A 131 -14.35 -3.25 17.08
N ASP A 132 -14.04 -2.92 18.33
CA ASP A 132 -15.02 -3.00 19.41
C ASP A 132 -16.12 -1.93 19.27
N GLN A 133 -17.16 -2.05 20.08
CA GLN A 133 -18.31 -1.13 20.00
C GLN A 133 -17.97 0.30 20.43
N ASP A 134 -16.94 0.51 21.23
CA ASP A 134 -16.57 1.83 21.72
C ASP A 134 -15.78 2.57 20.64
N LEU A 135 -14.83 1.89 19.99
CA LEU A 135 -14.11 2.39 18.82
C LEU A 135 -15.07 2.66 17.65
N LEU A 136 -15.99 1.74 17.33
CA LEU A 136 -16.99 2.00 16.29
C LEU A 136 -17.87 3.22 16.60
N ARG A 137 -18.25 3.42 17.87
CA ARG A 137 -19.01 4.61 18.30
C ARG A 137 -18.18 5.89 18.16
N GLN A 138 -16.92 5.87 18.56
CA GLN A 138 -16.00 7.00 18.38
C GLN A 138 -15.82 7.36 16.90
N LEU A 139 -15.65 6.35 16.05
CA LEU A 139 -15.50 6.51 14.60
C LEU A 139 -16.82 6.78 13.88
N LYS A 140 -17.95 6.73 14.60
CA LYS A 140 -19.32 6.88 14.08
C LYS A 140 -19.67 5.86 12.99
N LEU A 141 -19.04 4.69 13.08
CA LEU A 141 -19.21 3.61 12.12
C LEU A 141 -20.30 2.61 12.54
N GLN A 142 -20.98 2.06 11.54
CA GLN A 142 -21.80 0.86 11.70
C GLN A 142 -20.91 -0.33 11.35
N GLY A 143 -20.80 -1.36 12.20
CA GLY A 143 -19.92 -2.52 11.98
C GLY A 143 -20.37 -3.47 10.86
N ARG A 144 -20.83 -2.94 9.73
CA ARG A 144 -21.37 -3.65 8.57
C ARG A 144 -20.93 -2.94 7.27
N PRO A 145 -20.20 -3.61 6.35
CA PRO A 145 -19.72 -3.02 5.10
C PRO A 145 -20.85 -2.50 4.19
N GLU A 146 -22.04 -3.07 4.26
CA GLU A 146 -23.19 -2.69 3.42
C GLU A 146 -23.68 -1.26 3.68
N ALA A 147 -23.28 -0.67 4.81
CA ALA A 147 -23.61 0.69 5.16
C ALA A 147 -22.81 1.74 4.37
N TYR A 148 -21.74 1.36 3.67
CA TYR A 148 -20.81 2.30 3.03
C TYR A 148 -20.67 2.07 1.53
N LYS A 149 -20.82 3.14 0.76
CA LYS A 149 -20.72 3.12 -0.72
C LYS A 149 -19.38 2.56 -1.22
N TYR A 150 -18.29 2.87 -0.54
CA TYR A 150 -16.94 2.49 -0.97
C TYR A 150 -16.56 1.06 -0.62
N THR A 151 -17.37 0.34 0.14
CA THR A 151 -17.17 -1.09 0.38
C THR A 151 -18.10 -1.90 -0.51
N THR A 152 -17.49 -2.83 -1.24
CA THR A 152 -18.15 -3.83 -2.06
C THR A 152 -18.17 -5.18 -1.34
N ASP A 153 -18.85 -6.18 -1.90
CA ASP A 153 -18.99 -7.52 -1.30
C ASP A 153 -19.87 -7.56 -0.04
N ALA A 154 -21.03 -6.89 -0.12
CA ALA A 154 -22.14 -6.88 0.84
C ALA A 154 -22.76 -8.27 1.16
N GLY A 155 -22.19 -9.35 0.61
CA GLY A 155 -22.64 -10.74 0.76
C GLY A 155 -21.61 -11.65 1.43
N ALA A 156 -20.51 -11.09 1.97
CA ALA A 156 -19.49 -11.86 2.66
C ALA A 156 -20.11 -12.67 3.82
N GLN A 157 -20.05 -14.00 3.69
CA GLN A 157 -20.54 -14.97 4.68
C GLN A 157 -19.85 -14.76 6.05
N GLY A 158 -20.49 -15.20 7.14
CA GLY A 158 -19.97 -15.02 8.51
C GLY A 158 -18.50 -15.45 8.71
N ASN A 159 -18.02 -16.46 7.98
CA ASN A 159 -16.63 -16.90 8.03
C ASN A 159 -15.63 -15.83 7.58
N GLN A 160 -15.91 -15.07 6.51
CA GLN A 160 -15.02 -14.02 6.03
C GLN A 160 -14.94 -12.87 7.04
N ARG A 161 -16.08 -12.51 7.64
CA ARG A 161 -16.13 -11.46 8.67
C ARG A 161 -15.30 -11.83 9.90
N ASN A 162 -15.32 -13.11 10.30
CA ASN A 162 -14.49 -13.60 11.40
C ASN A 162 -12.99 -13.49 11.06
N GLN A 163 -12.61 -13.83 9.83
CA GLN A 163 -11.23 -13.66 9.36
C GLN A 163 -10.80 -12.20 9.35
N ASP A 164 -11.64 -11.30 8.82
CA ASP A 164 -11.35 -9.86 8.82
C ASP A 164 -11.19 -9.32 10.24
N ALA A 165 -12.01 -9.80 11.19
CA ALA A 165 -11.89 -9.43 12.61
C ALA A 165 -10.61 -9.95 13.27
N GLU A 166 -10.17 -11.16 12.94
CA GLU A 166 -8.89 -11.72 13.41
C GLU A 166 -7.71 -10.95 12.81
N GLN A 167 -7.75 -10.68 11.50
CA GLN A 167 -6.73 -9.89 10.82
C GLN A 167 -6.64 -8.46 11.38
N PHE A 168 -7.75 -7.85 11.78
CA PHE A 168 -7.74 -6.55 12.45
C PHE A 168 -6.91 -6.57 13.74
N ARG A 169 -7.04 -7.64 14.55
CA ARG A 169 -6.21 -7.80 15.76
C ARG A 169 -4.74 -7.94 15.40
N THR A 170 -4.42 -8.72 14.36
CA THR A 170 -3.05 -8.84 13.86
C THR A 170 -2.47 -7.48 13.43
N VAL A 171 -3.28 -6.63 12.78
CA VAL A 171 -2.87 -5.26 12.42
C VAL A 171 -2.62 -4.42 13.67
N GLN A 172 -3.48 -4.48 14.68
CA GLN A 172 -3.29 -3.74 15.93
C GLN A 172 -2.04 -4.19 16.69
N GLU A 173 -1.76 -5.51 16.75
CA GLU A 173 -0.53 -6.01 17.36
C GLU A 173 0.72 -5.60 16.56
N ALA A 174 0.66 -5.65 15.23
CA ALA A 174 1.73 -5.17 14.37
C ALA A 174 2.01 -3.68 14.60
N MET A 175 0.97 -2.84 14.73
CA MET A 175 1.11 -1.42 15.05
C MET A 175 1.86 -1.21 16.37
N LYS A 176 1.61 -2.03 17.41
CA LYS A 176 2.35 -1.94 18.68
C LYS A 176 3.83 -2.28 18.54
N VAL A 177 4.16 -3.33 17.79
CA VAL A 177 5.57 -3.73 17.54
C VAL A 177 6.34 -2.65 16.78
N ILE A 178 5.65 -1.93 15.89
CA ILE A 178 6.22 -0.82 15.11
C ILE A 178 6.13 0.52 15.87
N GLU A 179 5.87 0.45 17.18
CA GLU A 179 5.87 1.59 18.11
C GLU A 179 4.83 2.66 17.74
N ILE A 180 3.74 2.28 17.06
CA ILE A 180 2.59 3.16 16.81
C ILE A 180 1.71 3.13 18.06
N ASN A 181 1.69 4.25 18.79
CA ASN A 181 1.00 4.33 20.07
C ASN A 181 -0.53 4.36 19.90
N GLN A 182 -1.29 4.16 20.98
CA GLN A 182 -2.75 4.07 20.93
C GLN A 182 -3.43 5.33 20.34
N THR A 183 -2.87 6.52 20.58
CA THR A 183 -3.38 7.77 20.01
C THR A 183 -3.16 7.78 18.50
N GLU A 184 -1.96 7.45 18.02
CA GLU A 184 -1.67 7.34 16.58
C GLU A 184 -2.56 6.27 15.91
N GLN A 185 -2.78 5.12 16.56
CA GLN A 185 -3.71 4.09 16.04
C GLN A 185 -5.13 4.62 15.88
N THR A 186 -5.60 5.39 16.86
CA THR A 186 -6.93 5.99 16.83
C THR A 186 -7.03 6.99 15.67
N GLU A 187 -6.04 7.87 15.50
CA GLU A 187 -5.99 8.84 14.41
C GLU A 187 -5.92 8.16 13.03
N ILE A 188 -5.19 7.05 12.91
CA ILE A 188 -5.16 6.21 11.71
C ILE A 188 -6.58 5.74 11.37
N PHE A 189 -7.31 5.19 12.35
CA PHE A 189 -8.66 4.70 12.12
C PHE A 189 -9.69 5.82 11.91
N GLU A 190 -9.50 7.01 12.50
CA GLU A 190 -10.29 8.21 12.23
C GLU A 190 -10.20 8.62 10.75
N ILE A 191 -9.00 8.55 10.16
CA ILE A 191 -8.80 8.83 8.73
C ILE A 191 -9.49 7.76 7.87
N VAL A 192 -9.34 6.46 8.19
CA VAL A 192 -10.04 5.38 7.46
C VAL A 192 -11.57 5.57 7.52
N ALA A 193 -12.11 5.86 8.71
CA ALA A 193 -13.53 6.11 8.91
C ALA A 193 -14.01 7.34 8.13
N SER A 194 -13.21 8.41 8.06
CA SER A 194 -13.54 9.60 7.28
C SER A 194 -13.71 9.29 5.79
N VAL A 195 -12.90 8.40 5.22
CA VAL A 195 -13.01 7.99 3.81
C VAL A 195 -14.32 7.24 3.56
N LEU A 196 -14.72 6.35 4.48
CA LEU A 196 -16.00 5.64 4.41
C LEU A 196 -17.20 6.60 4.49
N HIS A 197 -17.19 7.53 5.44
CA HIS A 197 -18.24 8.55 5.56
C HIS A 197 -18.29 9.46 4.34
N LEU A 198 -17.13 9.87 3.82
CA LEU A 198 -17.05 10.73 2.66
C LEU A 198 -17.79 10.10 1.48
N GLY A 199 -17.62 8.81 1.21
CA GLY A 199 -18.34 8.09 0.14
C GLY A 199 -19.86 8.10 0.26
N ASN A 200 -20.39 8.25 1.48
CA ASN A 200 -21.82 8.33 1.76
C ASN A 200 -22.37 9.76 1.77
N ALA A 201 -21.53 10.80 1.66
CA ALA A 201 -21.98 12.18 1.53
C ALA A 201 -22.82 12.32 0.25
N LYS A 202 -24.05 12.82 0.42
CA LYS A 202 -25.02 12.99 -0.67
C LYS A 202 -25.04 14.44 -1.12
N PHE A 203 -25.04 14.60 -2.44
CA PHE A 203 -25.26 15.88 -3.10
C PHE A 203 -26.69 15.93 -3.62
N VAL A 204 -27.34 17.08 -3.44
CA VAL A 204 -28.63 17.42 -4.04
C VAL A 204 -28.42 18.55 -5.04
N GLN A 205 -29.29 18.65 -6.04
CA GLN A 205 -29.25 19.75 -7.00
C GLN A 205 -30.17 20.87 -6.52
N ASN A 206 -29.68 22.11 -6.47
CA ASN A 206 -30.49 23.28 -6.14
C ASN A 206 -31.22 23.84 -7.38
N ASP A 207 -32.10 24.82 -7.17
CA ASP A 207 -32.92 25.45 -8.23
C ASP A 207 -32.09 26.08 -9.38
N LYS A 208 -30.80 26.35 -9.14
CA LYS A 208 -29.87 26.92 -10.13
C LYS A 208 -29.08 25.85 -10.87
N GLY A 209 -29.32 24.57 -10.59
CA GLY A 209 -28.65 23.43 -11.22
C GLY A 209 -27.33 23.02 -10.57
N TYR A 210 -26.92 23.66 -9.46
CA TYR A 210 -25.65 23.38 -8.79
C TYR A 210 -25.79 22.35 -7.66
N ALA A 211 -24.69 21.67 -7.35
CA ALA A 211 -24.61 20.74 -6.24
C ALA A 211 -24.61 21.45 -4.89
N GLU A 212 -25.33 20.87 -3.94
CA GLU A 212 -25.38 21.30 -2.55
C GLU A 212 -25.34 20.08 -1.62
N ILE A 213 -24.69 20.22 -0.48
CA ILE A 213 -24.76 19.24 0.62
C ILE A 213 -25.70 19.82 1.68
N LEU A 214 -26.72 19.04 2.07
CA LEU A 214 -27.66 19.47 3.10
C LEU A 214 -26.93 19.79 4.42
N SER A 215 -27.36 20.86 5.10
CA SER A 215 -26.74 21.32 6.35
C SER A 215 -26.68 20.22 7.43
N HIS A 216 -27.70 19.36 7.46
CA HIS A 216 -27.88 18.27 8.41
C HIS A 216 -27.41 16.89 7.87
N ASP A 217 -26.65 16.85 6.77
CA ASP A 217 -26.05 15.60 6.30
C ASP A 217 -25.04 15.07 7.33
N ALA A 218 -25.40 13.95 7.96
CA ALA A 218 -24.60 13.37 9.04
C ALA A 218 -23.20 12.94 8.56
N ASN A 219 -23.07 12.47 7.31
CA ASN A 219 -21.79 11.98 6.81
C ASN A 219 -20.75 13.10 6.64
N SER A 220 -21.11 14.21 6.00
CA SER A 220 -20.23 15.37 5.86
C SER A 220 -19.84 15.99 7.20
N ASN A 221 -20.77 16.01 8.17
CA ASN A 221 -20.46 16.45 9.53
C ASN A 221 -19.50 15.48 10.25
N ASN A 222 -19.69 14.17 10.08
CA ASN A 222 -18.79 13.17 10.65
C ASN A 222 -17.39 13.26 10.04
N VAL A 223 -17.26 13.46 8.73
CA VAL A 223 -15.96 13.67 8.08
C VAL A 223 -15.25 14.89 8.66
N ALA A 224 -15.97 16.00 8.83
CA ALA A 224 -15.40 17.23 9.38
C ALA A 224 -14.88 17.02 10.81
N GLU A 225 -15.63 16.32 11.65
CA GLU A 225 -15.22 16.04 13.04
C GLU A 225 -14.03 15.08 13.11
N LEU A 226 -14.05 13.97 12.35
CA LEU A 226 -12.97 12.98 12.33
C LEU A 226 -11.66 13.57 11.80
N LEU A 227 -11.74 14.42 10.77
CA LEU A 227 -10.57 15.12 10.23
C LEU A 227 -10.22 16.40 10.98
N LYS A 228 -11.02 16.79 11.99
CA LYS A 228 -10.82 17.99 12.81
C LYS A 228 -10.76 19.28 11.96
N VAL A 229 -11.64 19.39 10.96
CA VAL A 229 -11.76 20.53 10.04
C VAL A 229 -13.12 21.23 10.17
N ASP A 230 -13.21 22.46 9.67
CA ASP A 230 -14.47 23.20 9.64
C ASP A 230 -15.47 22.55 8.66
N SER A 231 -16.67 22.24 9.16
CA SER A 231 -17.71 21.56 8.37
C SER A 231 -18.24 22.42 7.23
N THR A 232 -18.36 23.74 7.45
CA THR A 232 -18.85 24.66 6.43
C THR A 232 -17.86 24.74 5.27
N LYS A 233 -16.57 24.84 5.59
CA LYS A 233 -15.50 24.90 4.59
C LYS A 233 -15.35 23.59 3.83
N LEU A 234 -15.48 22.45 4.51
CA LEU A 234 -15.48 21.14 3.84
C LEU A 234 -16.61 21.04 2.81
N LYS A 235 -17.83 21.46 3.18
CA LYS A 235 -18.98 21.46 2.26
C LYS A 235 -18.74 22.39 1.08
N GLU A 236 -18.23 23.59 1.32
CA GLU A 236 -17.88 24.56 0.28
C GLU A 236 -16.87 23.99 -0.73
N VAL A 237 -15.80 23.33 -0.25
CA VAL A 237 -14.77 22.73 -1.11
C VAL A 237 -15.31 21.55 -1.92
N LEU A 238 -16.29 20.82 -1.40
CA LEU A 238 -16.92 19.72 -2.13
C LEU A 238 -17.93 20.19 -3.19
N THR A 239 -18.45 21.42 -3.08
CA THR A 239 -19.49 21.96 -3.98
C THR A 239 -19.03 23.14 -4.83
N SER A 240 -17.78 23.59 -4.69
CA SER A 240 -17.24 24.72 -5.45
C SER A 240 -15.77 24.53 -5.78
N ARG A 241 -15.31 25.18 -6.86
CA ARG A 241 -13.90 25.28 -7.21
C ARG A 241 -13.47 26.74 -7.22
N THR A 242 -12.27 27.00 -6.73
CA THR A 242 -11.66 28.33 -6.75
C THR A 242 -10.78 28.48 -7.98
N ILE A 243 -11.04 29.51 -8.79
CA ILE A 243 -10.24 29.87 -9.96
C ILE A 243 -9.55 31.19 -9.66
N SER A 244 -8.21 31.18 -9.67
CA SER A 244 -7.38 32.37 -9.52
C SER A 244 -6.88 32.83 -10.89
N ALA A 245 -7.33 33.98 -11.36
CA ALA A 245 -6.89 34.57 -12.63
C ALA A 245 -6.51 36.04 -12.43
N ARG A 246 -5.27 36.39 -12.76
CA ARG A 246 -4.75 37.78 -12.75
C ARG A 246 -5.00 38.57 -11.45
N GLY A 247 -5.00 37.90 -10.30
CA GLY A 247 -5.20 38.52 -8.99
C GLY A 247 -6.63 38.42 -8.44
N ASP A 248 -7.60 38.05 -9.28
CA ASP A 248 -8.98 37.81 -8.86
C ASP A 248 -9.19 36.33 -8.50
N VAL A 249 -9.84 36.09 -7.36
CA VAL A 249 -10.19 34.76 -6.86
C VAL A 249 -11.70 34.60 -6.97
N VAL A 250 -12.15 33.77 -7.90
CA VAL A 250 -13.58 33.51 -8.14
C VAL A 250 -13.93 32.09 -7.71
N ASN A 251 -14.92 31.96 -6.83
CA ASN A 251 -15.51 30.67 -6.48
C ASN A 251 -16.63 30.32 -7.46
N THR A 252 -16.45 29.24 -8.21
CA THR A 252 -17.43 28.72 -9.16
C THR A 252 -18.12 27.51 -8.56
N PRO A 253 -19.45 27.49 -8.42
CA PRO A 253 -20.18 26.31 -7.94
C PRO A 253 -20.06 25.15 -8.94
N LEU A 254 -20.08 23.92 -8.43
CA LEU A 254 -20.00 22.69 -9.21
C LEU A 254 -21.40 22.17 -9.53
N ASP A 255 -21.54 21.47 -10.65
CA ASP A 255 -22.71 20.61 -10.88
C ASP A 255 -22.63 19.31 -10.07
N LEU A 256 -23.68 18.48 -10.14
CA LEU A 256 -23.79 17.23 -9.37
C LEU A 256 -22.66 16.25 -9.70
N GLU A 257 -22.33 16.10 -10.98
CA GLU A 257 -21.31 15.14 -11.44
C GLU A 257 -19.92 15.60 -11.01
N GLN A 258 -19.61 16.88 -11.19
CA GLN A 258 -18.36 17.50 -10.76
C GLN A 258 -18.16 17.39 -9.24
N ALA A 259 -19.21 17.61 -8.44
CA ALA A 259 -19.14 17.48 -6.99
C ALA A 259 -18.88 16.03 -6.55
N GLN A 260 -19.48 15.05 -7.24
CA GLN A 260 -19.19 13.63 -7.01
C GLN A 260 -17.74 13.28 -7.36
N TYR A 261 -17.22 13.78 -8.49
CA TYR A 261 -15.81 13.60 -8.83
C TYR A 261 -14.89 14.27 -7.81
N ALA A 262 -15.23 15.46 -7.31
CA ALA A 262 -14.46 16.16 -6.28
C ALA A 262 -14.41 15.36 -4.98
N ARG A 263 -15.54 14.82 -4.52
CA ARG A 263 -15.62 13.91 -3.36
C ARG A 263 -14.72 12.69 -3.56
N ASP A 264 -14.83 12.02 -4.71
CA ASP A 264 -14.06 10.81 -4.99
C ASP A 264 -12.57 11.13 -5.12
N ALA A 265 -12.21 12.26 -5.73
CA ALA A 265 -10.83 12.73 -5.81
C ALA A 265 -10.25 13.02 -4.41
N LEU A 266 -11.02 13.66 -3.53
CA LEU A 266 -10.61 13.91 -2.14
C LEU A 266 -10.43 12.60 -1.37
N ALA A 267 -11.37 11.65 -1.48
CA ALA A 267 -11.26 10.34 -0.83
C ALA A 267 -9.98 9.60 -1.25
N LYS A 268 -9.69 9.57 -2.56
CA LYS A 268 -8.45 9.00 -3.11
C LYS A 268 -7.20 9.70 -2.58
N ALA A 269 -7.23 11.04 -2.54
CA ALA A 269 -6.09 11.83 -2.07
C ALA A 269 -5.82 11.64 -0.57
N ILE A 270 -6.87 11.61 0.26
CA ILE A 270 -6.75 11.33 1.70
C ILE A 270 -6.12 9.95 1.90
N TYR A 271 -6.65 8.92 1.25
CA TYR A 271 -6.14 7.56 1.42
C TYR A 271 -4.70 7.39 0.91
N ASP A 272 -4.37 7.98 -0.25
CA ASP A 272 -3.01 7.97 -0.82
C ASP A 272 -2.00 8.62 0.13
N LYS A 273 -2.32 9.83 0.64
CA LYS A 273 -1.47 10.52 1.63
C LYS A 273 -1.38 9.77 2.95
N HIS A 274 -2.47 9.14 3.37
CA HIS A 274 -2.49 8.33 4.57
C HIS A 274 -1.57 7.12 4.45
N PHE A 275 -1.62 6.41 3.31
CA PHE A 275 -0.71 5.30 3.02
C PHE A 275 0.75 5.74 2.95
N SER A 276 1.06 6.86 2.27
CA SER A 276 2.42 7.42 2.26
C SER A 276 2.91 7.78 3.67
N TRP A 277 2.04 8.34 4.51
CA TRP A 277 2.39 8.67 5.89
C TRP A 277 2.65 7.40 6.72
N LEU A 278 1.83 6.36 6.56
CA LEU A 278 2.05 5.06 7.21
C LEU A 278 3.42 4.49 6.83
N VAL A 279 3.79 4.51 5.55
CA VAL A 279 5.12 4.07 5.09
C VAL A 279 6.23 4.92 5.70
N SER A 280 6.07 6.25 5.75
CA SER A 280 7.03 7.12 6.43
C SER A 280 7.16 6.80 7.93
N ARG A 281 6.06 6.46 8.59
CA ARG A 281 6.03 6.12 10.01
C ARG A 281 6.66 4.76 10.30
N LEU A 282 6.46 3.79 9.41
CA LEU A 282 7.16 2.50 9.41
C LEU A 282 8.67 2.71 9.28
N ASN A 283 9.09 3.51 8.28
CA ASN A 283 10.49 3.82 8.04
C ASN A 283 11.16 4.49 9.24
N ALA A 284 10.45 5.37 9.95
CA ALA A 284 10.97 5.98 11.17
C ALA A 284 11.25 4.97 12.29
N SER A 285 10.45 3.90 12.41
CA SER A 285 10.67 2.84 13.40
C SER A 285 11.72 1.81 12.97
N LEU A 286 11.90 1.63 11.65
CA LEU A 286 12.90 0.74 11.04
C LEU A 286 14.28 1.39 10.90
N ALA A 287 14.37 2.72 10.96
CA ALA A 287 15.62 3.44 10.78
C ALA A 287 16.65 3.00 11.84
N PRO A 288 17.91 2.72 11.44
CA PRO A 288 18.96 2.40 12.38
C PRO A 288 19.23 3.61 13.30
N LYS A 289 19.52 3.33 14.58
CA LYS A 289 19.76 4.38 15.59
C LYS A 289 21.08 5.10 15.35
N ASP A 290 22.09 4.35 14.92
CA ASP A 290 23.42 4.84 14.58
C ASP A 290 23.64 4.61 13.08
N LYS A 291 24.16 5.62 12.37
CA LYS A 291 24.51 5.47 10.96
C LYS A 291 25.90 4.88 10.85
N ASP A 292 26.00 3.63 10.44
CA ASP A 292 27.28 3.05 10.02
C ASP A 292 27.65 3.58 8.63
N SER A 293 28.84 4.19 8.52
CA SER A 293 29.38 4.68 7.25
C SER A 293 29.81 3.53 6.32
N GLN A 294 29.89 2.30 6.84
CA GLN A 294 30.13 1.07 6.09
C GLN A 294 28.89 0.17 6.00
N SER A 295 27.70 0.74 6.15
CA SER A 295 26.45 0.01 5.95
C SER A 295 26.33 -0.53 4.52
N SER A 296 25.75 -1.72 4.41
CA SER A 296 25.49 -2.39 3.14
C SER A 296 24.02 -2.82 3.07
N VAL A 297 23.49 -2.99 1.86
CA VAL A 297 22.06 -3.24 1.64
C VAL A 297 21.80 -4.53 0.86
N ILE A 298 20.76 -5.25 1.31
CA ILE A 298 20.02 -6.19 0.47
C ILE A 298 18.64 -5.61 0.21
N GLY A 299 18.40 -5.20 -1.03
CA GLY A 299 17.09 -4.81 -1.52
C GLY A 299 16.21 -6.03 -1.80
N ILE A 300 14.94 -5.96 -1.43
CA ILE A 300 13.93 -6.98 -1.76
C ILE A 300 12.82 -6.25 -2.52
N LEU A 301 12.68 -6.56 -3.81
CA LEU A 301 11.68 -5.95 -4.68
C LEU A 301 10.52 -6.93 -4.90
N ASP A 302 9.40 -6.64 -4.26
CA ASP A 302 8.11 -7.35 -4.40
C ASP A 302 7.13 -6.45 -5.16
N ILE A 303 6.98 -6.72 -6.45
CA ILE A 303 6.09 -5.96 -7.34
C ILE A 303 4.78 -6.71 -7.55
N TYR A 304 3.72 -5.97 -7.90
CA TYR A 304 2.50 -6.59 -8.41
C TYR A 304 2.80 -7.41 -9.68
N GLY A 305 2.06 -8.51 -9.85
CA GLY A 305 2.20 -9.36 -11.02
C GLY A 305 1.51 -8.78 -12.25
N PHE A 306 1.84 -9.32 -13.42
CA PHE A 306 1.12 -9.04 -14.66
C PHE A 306 -0.37 -9.41 -14.53
N GLU A 307 -1.26 -8.56 -15.05
CA GLU A 307 -2.71 -8.72 -14.95
C GLU A 307 -3.40 -8.72 -16.31
N ILE A 308 -4.27 -9.71 -16.51
CA ILE A 308 -5.13 -9.80 -17.68
C ILE A 308 -6.55 -10.13 -17.22
N PHE A 309 -7.46 -9.16 -17.29
CA PHE A 309 -8.87 -9.35 -16.98
C PHE A 309 -9.73 -9.23 -18.24
N PRO A 310 -11.00 -9.70 -18.21
CA PRO A 310 -11.94 -9.48 -19.31
C PRO A 310 -12.13 -7.99 -19.65
N LYS A 311 -12.00 -7.10 -18.66
CA LYS A 311 -11.96 -5.65 -18.83
C LYS A 311 -10.76 -5.08 -18.08
N ASN A 312 -9.78 -4.59 -18.82
CA ASN A 312 -8.61 -3.90 -18.26
C ASN A 312 -8.85 -2.38 -18.26
N SER A 313 -8.40 -1.72 -17.21
CA SER A 313 -8.47 -0.27 -17.05
C SER A 313 -7.07 0.35 -17.06
N PHE A 314 -6.97 1.66 -16.82
CA PHE A 314 -5.71 2.38 -16.68
C PHE A 314 -4.78 1.74 -15.64
N GLU A 315 -5.34 1.17 -14.60
CA GLU A 315 -4.62 0.49 -13.52
C GLU A 315 -3.83 -0.72 -14.03
N GLN A 316 -4.49 -1.62 -14.77
CA GLN A 316 -3.83 -2.78 -15.38
C GLN A 316 -2.77 -2.34 -16.40
N PHE A 317 -3.03 -1.24 -17.14
CA PHE A 317 -2.02 -0.68 -18.05
C PHE A 317 -0.76 -0.23 -17.31
N CYS A 318 -0.88 0.54 -16.22
CA CYS A 318 0.28 0.93 -15.42
C CYS A 318 1.02 -0.26 -14.82
N ILE A 319 0.26 -1.25 -14.33
CA ILE A 319 0.80 -2.49 -13.75
C ILE A 319 1.61 -3.27 -14.79
N ASN A 320 1.03 -3.49 -15.97
CA ASN A 320 1.66 -4.27 -17.03
C ASN A 320 2.85 -3.50 -17.65
N PHE A 321 2.75 -2.17 -17.79
CA PHE A 321 3.87 -1.35 -18.25
C PHE A 321 5.08 -1.41 -17.31
N CYS A 322 4.85 -1.39 -15.99
CA CYS A 322 5.93 -1.55 -15.02
C CYS A 322 6.56 -2.95 -15.11
N ASN A 323 5.76 -4.01 -15.26
CA ASN A 323 6.26 -5.36 -15.50
C ASN A 323 7.09 -5.45 -16.79
N GLU A 324 6.64 -4.80 -17.87
CA GLU A 324 7.36 -4.77 -19.15
C GLU A 324 8.75 -4.13 -19.01
N LYS A 325 8.85 -3.03 -18.27
CA LYS A 325 10.13 -2.36 -18.00
C LYS A 325 11.07 -3.20 -17.17
N LEU A 326 10.55 -3.95 -16.20
CA LEU A 326 11.36 -4.85 -15.37
C LEU A 326 11.82 -6.07 -16.16
N GLN A 327 10.97 -6.61 -17.03
CA GLN A 327 11.33 -7.72 -17.93
C GLN A 327 12.40 -7.29 -18.94
N GLN A 328 12.27 -6.08 -19.52
CA GLN A 328 13.28 -5.49 -20.40
C GLN A 328 14.65 -5.38 -19.70
N LEU A 329 14.67 -4.86 -18.47
CA LEU A 329 15.91 -4.75 -17.69
C LEU A 329 16.51 -6.13 -17.36
N PHE A 330 15.67 -7.10 -16.98
CA PHE A 330 16.12 -8.47 -16.68
C PHE A 330 16.80 -9.11 -17.90
N ILE A 331 16.14 -9.10 -19.06
CA ILE A 331 16.68 -9.67 -20.30
C ILE A 331 18.02 -9.00 -20.66
N GLN A 332 18.08 -7.67 -20.59
CA GLN A 332 19.30 -6.92 -20.91
C GLN A 332 20.47 -7.29 -19.99
N LEU A 333 20.23 -7.42 -18.69
CA LEU A 333 21.26 -7.77 -17.71
C LEU A 333 21.70 -9.24 -17.86
N THR A 334 20.77 -10.17 -18.02
CA THR A 334 21.09 -11.59 -18.22
C THR A 334 21.89 -11.80 -19.49
N LEU A 335 21.45 -11.25 -20.62
CA LEU A 335 22.15 -11.39 -21.90
C LEU A 335 23.58 -10.83 -21.81
N LYS A 336 23.73 -9.66 -21.18
CA LYS A 336 25.04 -9.02 -20.99
C LYS A 336 25.96 -9.88 -20.11
N GLN A 337 25.44 -10.43 -19.01
CA GLN A 337 26.23 -11.27 -18.10
C GLN A 337 26.71 -12.56 -18.79
N GLU A 338 25.84 -13.21 -19.57
CA GLU A 338 26.20 -14.39 -20.37
C GLU A 338 27.27 -14.05 -21.41
N GLN A 339 27.12 -12.93 -22.14
CA GLN A 339 28.12 -12.47 -23.11
C GLN A 339 29.49 -12.21 -22.46
N GLU A 340 29.51 -11.58 -21.28
CA GLU A 340 30.74 -11.31 -20.54
C GLU A 340 31.42 -12.60 -20.06
N GLU A 341 30.67 -13.64 -19.70
CA GLU A 341 31.21 -14.93 -19.30
C GLU A 341 31.79 -15.70 -20.49
N TYR A 342 31.09 -15.72 -21.64
CA TYR A 342 31.59 -16.33 -22.88
C TYR A 342 32.91 -15.70 -23.32
N LEU A 343 32.99 -14.36 -23.29
CA LEU A 343 34.21 -13.62 -23.58
C LEU A 343 35.35 -13.96 -22.61
N ARG A 344 35.05 -14.15 -21.31
CA ARG A 344 36.05 -14.50 -20.29
C ARG A 344 36.63 -15.89 -20.50
N GLU A 345 35.77 -16.85 -20.88
CA GLU A 345 36.17 -18.23 -21.17
C GLU A 345 36.76 -18.39 -22.59
N GLY A 346 36.79 -17.33 -23.40
CA GLY A 346 37.31 -17.35 -24.77
C GLY A 346 36.43 -18.13 -25.75
N ILE A 347 35.13 -18.25 -25.44
CA ILE A 347 34.12 -18.93 -26.26
C ILE A 347 33.45 -17.89 -27.18
N GLU A 348 33.25 -18.25 -28.45
CA GLU A 348 32.54 -17.40 -29.41
C GLU A 348 31.05 -17.26 -29.02
N TRP A 349 30.54 -16.03 -29.06
CA TRP A 349 29.14 -15.75 -28.75
C TRP A 349 28.25 -16.05 -29.96
N GLU A 350 27.27 -16.93 -29.77
CA GLU A 350 26.20 -17.16 -30.73
C GLU A 350 24.97 -16.30 -30.38
N PRO A 351 24.43 -15.50 -31.32
CA PRO A 351 23.25 -14.68 -31.06
C PRO A 351 22.02 -15.52 -30.67
N VAL A 352 21.46 -15.22 -29.50
CA VAL A 352 20.22 -15.84 -29.02
C VAL A 352 19.02 -14.98 -29.42
N GLU A 353 18.00 -15.59 -30.05
CA GLU A 353 16.73 -14.92 -30.29
C GLU A 353 15.95 -14.76 -28.98
N TYR A 354 15.49 -13.54 -28.70
CA TYR A 354 14.62 -13.24 -27.56
C TYR A 354 13.56 -12.20 -27.95
N PHE A 355 12.49 -12.13 -27.18
CA PHE A 355 11.41 -11.16 -27.42
C PHE A 355 11.87 -9.74 -27.03
N ASN A 356 11.70 -8.76 -27.93
CA ASN A 356 12.04 -7.36 -27.65
C ASN A 356 10.83 -6.63 -27.05
N ASN A 357 10.88 -6.44 -25.73
CA ASN A 357 9.86 -5.85 -24.86
C ASN A 357 9.64 -4.34 -25.05
#